data_AF-A0A5K7YQT1-F1
#
_entry.id   AF-A0A5K7YQT1-F1
#
_cell.length_a   1.000
_cell.length_b   1.000
_cell.length_c   1.000
_cell.angle_alpha   90.00
_cell.angle_beta   90.00
_cell.angle_gamma   90.00
#
_symmetry.space_group_name_H-M   'P 1'
#
loop_
_entity.id
_entity.type
_entity.pdbx_description
1 polymer ?
#
loop_
_entity_poly.entity_id
_entity_poly.type
_entity_poly.pdbx_seq_one_letter_code
_entity_poly.pdbx_strand_id
1 'polypeptide(L)'
;MDDSTQVIAKMWEKAEPHTFIAMQHLVMAMAKLMKNSGKTGLFGRDKGLSAMKKFEDKLRNALFAMILDEQIKRNATPQEFCEEVKSKIDMFRVVFPNWQEAYAYAEVYFVNNKDVAEDRIRNLLR
;
A
#
# COMPACT_ATOMS: atom_id res chain seq x y z
N MET A 1 13.57 16.29 1.58
CA MET A 1 14.20 15.02 2.00
C MET A 1 15.62 15.37 2.35
N ASP A 2 15.97 15.30 3.63
CA ASP A 2 17.35 15.52 4.10
C ASP A 2 18.26 14.35 3.67
N ASP A 3 19.57 14.51 3.88
CA ASP A 3 20.57 13.53 3.43
C ASP A 3 20.40 12.16 4.11
N SER A 4 19.92 12.11 5.35
CA SER A 4 19.73 10.85 6.08
C SER A 4 18.55 10.04 5.51
N THR A 5 17.45 10.71 5.18
CA THR A 5 16.27 10.05 4.57
C THR A 5 16.57 9.58 3.14
N GLN A 6 17.43 10.27 2.39
CA GLN A 6 17.91 9.79 1.09
C GLN A 6 18.76 8.52 1.17
N VAL A 7 19.63 8.41 2.18
CA VAL A 7 20.45 7.21 2.39
C VAL A 7 19.57 6.02 2.75
N ILE A 8 18.60 6.20 3.65
CA ILE A 8 17.63 5.15 4.02
C ILE A 8 16.85 4.67 2.77
N ALA A 9 16.39 5.60 1.93
CA ALA A 9 15.70 5.25 0.69
C ALA A 9 16.54 4.33 -0.22
N LYS A 10 17.81 4.70 -0.44
CA LYS A 10 18.72 3.94 -1.30
C LYS A 10 19.07 2.57 -0.72
N MET A 11 19.25 2.49 0.60
CA MET A 11 19.51 1.22 1.28
C MET A 11 18.29 0.30 1.17
N TRP A 12 17.09 0.84 1.36
CA TRP A 12 15.85 0.08 1.23
C TRP A 12 15.63 -0.41 -0.19
N GLU A 13 15.77 0.47 -1.20
CA GLU A 13 15.69 0.12 -2.62
C GLU A 13 16.66 -1.01 -3.00
N LYS A 14 17.87 -1.02 -2.45
CA LYS A 14 18.86 -2.07 -2.71
C LYS A 14 18.51 -3.40 -2.03
N ALA A 15 17.98 -3.36 -0.81
CA ALA A 15 17.68 -4.55 -0.03
C ALA A 15 16.37 -5.22 -0.47
N GLU A 16 15.37 -4.41 -0.84
CA GLU A 16 13.99 -4.82 -1.08
C GLU A 16 13.44 -4.14 -2.36
N PRO A 17 14.05 -4.40 -3.54
CA PRO A 17 13.79 -3.63 -4.75
C PRO A 17 12.35 -3.76 -5.25
N HIS A 18 11.74 -4.95 -5.12
CA HIS A 18 10.37 -5.17 -5.60
C HIS A 18 9.38 -4.47 -4.67
N THR A 19 9.55 -4.64 -3.36
CA THR A 19 8.68 -4.02 -2.35
C THR A 19 8.79 -2.51 -2.39
N PHE A 20 10.00 -1.96 -2.53
CA PHE A 20 10.22 -0.51 -2.61
C PHE A 20 9.39 0.11 -3.75
N ILE A 21 9.48 -0.46 -4.96
CA ILE A 21 8.72 0.02 -6.13
C ILE A 21 7.21 -0.20 -5.91
N ALA A 22 6.81 -1.36 -5.37
CA ALA A 22 5.41 -1.65 -5.13
C ALA A 22 4.78 -0.69 -4.10
N MET A 23 5.52 -0.30 -3.05
CA MET A 23 5.08 0.67 -2.04
C MET A 23 4.84 2.05 -2.63
N GLN A 24 5.71 2.53 -3.54
CA GLN A 24 5.48 3.78 -4.26
C GLN A 24 4.13 3.75 -5.00
N HIS A 25 3.86 2.67 -5.73
CA HIS A 25 2.60 2.51 -6.45
C HIS A 25 1.39 2.38 -5.53
N LEU A 26 1.51 1.65 -4.42
CA LEU A 26 0.45 1.47 -3.44
C LEU A 26 0.07 2.81 -2.79
N VAL A 27 1.06 3.58 -2.31
CA VAL A 27 0.83 4.88 -1.68
C VAL A 27 0.16 5.87 -2.63
N MET A 28 0.60 5.92 -3.89
CA MET A 28 -0.07 6.74 -4.91
C MET A 28 -1.51 6.29 -5.19
N ALA A 29 -1.77 4.97 -5.18
CA ALA A 29 -3.11 4.44 -5.37
C ALA A 29 -4.05 4.78 -4.20
N MET A 30 -3.56 4.71 -2.95
CA MET A 30 -4.29 5.14 -1.76
C MET A 30 -4.66 6.63 -1.81
N ALA A 31 -3.70 7.51 -2.13
CA ALA A 31 -3.97 8.93 -2.33
C ALA A 31 -5.04 9.18 -3.41
N LYS A 32 -4.95 8.44 -4.52
CA LYS A 32 -5.93 8.54 -5.61
C LYS A 32 -7.32 8.05 -5.22
N LEU A 33 -7.40 7.00 -4.40
CA LEU A 33 -8.66 6.50 -3.87
C LEU A 33 -9.32 7.56 -2.99
N MET A 34 -8.58 8.13 -2.02
CA MET A 34 -9.09 9.20 -1.17
C MET A 34 -9.58 10.40 -1.98
N LYS A 35 -8.79 10.85 -2.96
CA LYS A 35 -9.16 11.98 -3.84
C LYS A 35 -10.42 11.73 -4.67
N ASN A 36 -10.73 10.48 -5.02
CA ASN A 36 -11.84 10.14 -5.92
C ASN A 36 -13.03 9.47 -5.23
N SER A 37 -12.95 9.24 -3.92
CA SER A 37 -14.07 8.72 -3.13
C SER A 37 -15.29 9.64 -3.29
N GLY A 38 -16.44 9.05 -3.62
CA GLY A 38 -17.69 9.78 -3.85
C GLY A 38 -17.77 10.61 -5.14
N LYS A 39 -16.78 10.53 -6.06
CA LYS A 39 -16.78 11.32 -7.32
C LYS A 39 -17.23 10.50 -8.53
N THR A 40 -18.05 11.10 -9.39
CA THR A 40 -18.36 10.61 -10.73
C THR A 40 -17.52 11.32 -11.80
N GLY A 41 -17.25 10.64 -12.91
CA GLY A 41 -16.49 11.16 -14.05
C GLY A 41 -17.33 11.97 -15.02
N LEU A 42 -16.65 12.66 -15.95
CA LEU A 42 -17.28 13.51 -16.98
C LEU A 42 -18.23 12.74 -17.94
N PHE A 43 -18.22 11.40 -17.88
CA PHE A 43 -19.11 10.52 -18.64
C PHE A 43 -19.91 9.57 -17.74
N GLY A 44 -20.19 9.96 -16.50
CA GLY A 44 -20.94 9.12 -15.54
C GLY A 44 -20.17 7.91 -15.00
N ARG A 45 -18.92 7.70 -15.43
CA ARG A 45 -18.05 6.62 -14.91
C ARG A 45 -17.72 6.86 -13.44
N ASP A 46 -18.03 5.90 -12.57
CA ASP A 46 -17.70 5.95 -11.14
C ASP A 46 -16.17 5.97 -10.95
N LYS A 47 -15.63 7.14 -10.57
CA LYS A 47 -14.18 7.31 -10.33
C LYS A 47 -13.75 6.66 -9.03
N GLY A 48 -14.66 6.54 -8.05
CA GLY A 48 -14.42 5.85 -6.79
C GLY A 48 -14.20 4.36 -7.03
N LEU A 49 -15.11 3.69 -7.74
CA LEU A 49 -14.96 2.28 -8.10
C LEU A 49 -13.69 2.02 -8.92
N SER A 50 -13.39 2.88 -9.89
CA SER A 50 -12.15 2.73 -10.67
C SER A 50 -10.88 2.93 -9.82
N ALA A 51 -10.91 3.83 -8.83
CA ALA A 51 -9.79 4.03 -7.93
C ALA A 51 -9.64 2.86 -6.95
N MET A 52 -10.75 2.29 -6.46
CA MET A 52 -10.75 1.12 -5.58
C MET A 52 -10.13 -0.10 -6.27
N LYS A 53 -10.53 -0.39 -7.51
CA LYS A 53 -9.92 -1.48 -8.30
C LYS A 53 -8.41 -1.29 -8.49
N LYS A 54 -7.96 -0.05 -8.67
CA LYS A 54 -6.52 0.26 -8.79
C LYS A 54 -5.80 0.09 -7.46
N PHE A 55 -6.41 0.48 -6.35
CA PHE A 55 -5.87 0.23 -5.03
C PHE A 55 -5.71 -1.28 -4.78
N GLU A 56 -6.73 -2.10 -5.05
CA GLU A 56 -6.65 -3.55 -4.87
C GLU A 56 -5.59 -4.21 -5.75
N ASP A 57 -5.46 -3.77 -7.01
CA ASP A 57 -4.38 -4.20 -7.90
C ASP A 57 -3.00 -3.86 -7.31
N LYS A 58 -2.80 -2.62 -6.82
CA LYS A 58 -1.51 -2.23 -6.23
C LYS A 58 -1.23 -2.89 -4.89
N LEU A 59 -2.27 -3.15 -4.09
CA LEU A 59 -2.15 -3.93 -2.87
C LEU A 59 -1.71 -5.36 -3.17
N ARG A 60 -2.36 -6.02 -4.15
CA ARG A 60 -1.94 -7.36 -4.59
C ARG A 60 -0.48 -7.40 -5.02
N ASN A 61 -0.07 -6.45 -5.87
CA ASN A 61 1.31 -6.37 -6.34
C ASN A 61 2.30 -6.15 -5.19
N ALA A 62 1.95 -5.32 -4.20
CA ALA A 62 2.74 -5.14 -2.98
C ALA A 62 2.87 -6.44 -2.16
N LEU A 63 1.78 -7.18 -1.96
CA LEU A 63 1.83 -8.46 -1.25
C LEU A 63 2.77 -9.47 -1.93
N PHE A 64 2.70 -9.59 -3.26
CA PHE A 64 3.61 -10.46 -4.00
C PHE A 64 5.06 -9.97 -3.99
N ALA A 65 5.28 -8.65 -4.06
CA ALA A 65 6.62 -8.08 -3.96
C ALA A 65 7.29 -8.40 -2.61
N MET A 66 6.54 -8.29 -1.50
CA MET A 66 7.04 -8.66 -0.17
C MET A 66 7.37 -10.15 -0.06
N ILE A 67 6.63 -11.02 -0.77
CA ILE A 67 6.95 -12.45 -0.86
C ILE A 67 8.23 -12.67 -1.67
N LEU A 68 8.41 -11.96 -2.80
CA LEU A 68 9.59 -12.07 -3.66
C LEU A 68 10.86 -11.57 -3.00
N ASP A 69 10.76 -10.51 -2.20
CA ASP A 69 11.85 -9.97 -1.38
C ASP A 69 12.00 -10.70 -0.04
N GLU A 70 11.33 -11.85 0.15
CA GLU A 70 11.41 -12.74 1.32
C GLU A 70 11.06 -12.09 2.69
N GLN A 71 10.29 -10.99 2.67
CA GLN A 71 9.87 -10.26 3.87
C GLN A 71 8.75 -10.99 4.62
N ILE A 72 7.91 -11.70 3.86
CA ILE A 72 6.81 -12.49 4.40
C ILE A 72 6.66 -13.78 3.60
N LYS A 73 6.35 -14.87 4.30
CA LYS A 73 6.13 -16.17 3.65
C LYS A 73 4.77 -16.20 2.96
N ARG A 74 4.69 -16.88 1.82
CA ARG A 74 3.44 -17.04 1.06
C ARG A 74 2.30 -17.69 1.86
N ASN A 75 2.63 -18.53 2.84
CA ASN A 75 1.65 -19.20 3.71
C ASN A 75 1.36 -18.43 5.00
N ALA A 76 1.84 -17.19 5.14
CA ALA A 76 1.49 -16.33 6.24
C ALA A 76 -0.02 -16.04 6.26
N THR A 77 -0.52 -15.75 7.44
CA THR A 77 -1.91 -15.39 7.69
C THR A 77 -2.22 -13.99 7.14
N PRO A 78 -3.50 -13.70 6.81
CA PRO A 78 -3.89 -12.35 6.39
C PRO A 78 -3.54 -11.27 7.41
N GLN A 79 -3.58 -11.59 8.69
CA GLN A 79 -3.14 -10.69 9.76
C GLN A 79 -1.65 -10.33 9.62
N GLU A 80 -0.77 -11.31 9.47
CA GLU A 80 0.67 -11.08 9.28
C GLU A 80 0.94 -10.23 8.04
N PHE A 81 0.18 -10.44 6.95
CA PHE A 81 0.25 -9.58 5.77
C PHE A 81 -0.21 -8.14 6.06
N CYS A 82 -1.30 -7.93 6.80
CA CYS A 82 -1.73 -6.59 7.21
C CYS A 82 -0.64 -5.88 8.02
N GLU A 83 -0.04 -6.57 8.98
CA GLU A 83 1.01 -6.05 9.85
C GLU A 83 2.27 -5.68 9.04
N GLU A 84 2.69 -6.55 8.11
CA GLU A 84 3.85 -6.30 7.27
C GLU A 84 3.62 -5.15 6.29
N VAL A 85 2.46 -5.09 5.61
CA VAL A 85 2.11 -3.95 4.74
C VAL A 85 2.13 -2.65 5.54
N LYS A 86 1.56 -2.64 6.75
CA LYS A 86 1.57 -1.45 7.62
C LYS A 86 3.00 -1.03 7.96
N SER A 87 3.85 -1.98 8.37
CA SER A 87 5.26 -1.74 8.67
C SER A 87 5.99 -1.08 7.49
N LYS A 88 5.78 -1.58 6.26
CA LYS A 88 6.38 -1.01 5.05
C LYS A 88 5.82 0.37 4.70
N ILE A 89 4.53 0.64 4.95
CA ILE A 89 3.95 1.98 4.81
C ILE A 89 4.54 2.95 5.84
N ASP A 90 4.76 2.52 7.08
CA ASP A 90 5.37 3.34 8.13
C ASP A 90 6.83 3.68 7.77
N MET A 91 7.60 2.72 7.26
CA MET A 91 8.93 2.97 6.71
C MET A 91 8.90 3.94 5.52
N PHE A 92 7.95 3.75 4.60
CA PHE A 92 7.74 4.66 3.47
C PHE A 92 7.43 6.08 3.91
N ARG A 93 6.63 6.25 4.98
CA ARG A 93 6.30 7.55 5.57
C ARG A 93 7.52 8.29 6.11
N VAL A 94 8.48 7.59 6.70
CA VAL A 94 9.75 8.19 7.16
C VAL A 94 10.53 8.76 5.98
N VAL A 95 10.61 8.01 4.88
CA VAL A 95 11.38 8.42 3.70
C VAL A 95 10.65 9.49 2.87
N PHE A 96 9.33 9.37 2.72
CA PHE A 96 8.51 10.21 1.85
C PHE A 96 7.30 10.81 2.60
N PRO A 97 7.49 11.80 3.49
CA PRO A 97 6.44 12.24 4.43
C PRO A 97 5.24 12.97 3.78
N ASN A 98 5.33 13.35 2.51
CA ASN A 98 4.37 14.25 1.86
C ASN A 98 3.06 13.58 1.40
N TRP A 99 2.85 12.29 1.65
CA TRP A 99 1.65 11.54 1.25
C TRP A 99 0.61 11.40 2.36
N GLN A 100 0.31 12.49 3.07
CA GLN A 100 -0.53 12.49 4.28
C GLN A 100 -1.90 11.82 4.09
N GLU A 101 -2.59 12.10 2.97
CA GLU A 101 -3.89 11.48 2.67
C GLU A 101 -3.81 9.96 2.52
N ALA A 102 -2.71 9.46 1.94
CA ALA A 102 -2.48 8.03 1.79
C ALA A 102 -2.21 7.37 3.15
N TYR A 103 -1.42 8.01 4.01
CA TYR A 103 -1.12 7.49 5.35
C TYR A 103 -2.35 7.48 6.26
N ALA A 104 -3.19 8.51 6.18
CA ALA A 104 -4.47 8.54 6.89
C ALA A 104 -5.40 7.40 6.44
N TYR A 105 -5.46 7.14 5.12
CA TYR A 105 -6.22 6.01 4.60
C TYR A 105 -5.65 4.66 5.05
N ALA A 106 -4.33 4.49 5.02
CA ALA A 106 -3.67 3.28 5.49
C ALA A 106 -4.01 2.97 6.95
N GLU A 107 -4.00 3.98 7.82
CA GLU A 107 -4.39 3.83 9.23
C GLU A 107 -5.85 3.36 9.35
N VAL A 108 -6.77 4.00 8.64
CA VAL A 108 -8.19 3.60 8.66
C VAL A 108 -8.38 2.19 8.12
N TYR A 109 -7.71 1.84 7.03
CA TYR A 109 -7.91 0.57 6.34
C TYR A 109 -7.28 -0.61 7.09
N PHE A 110 -6.00 -0.51 7.44
CA PHE A 110 -5.25 -1.61 8.06
C PHE A 110 -5.41 -1.70 9.58
N VAL A 111 -5.80 -0.62 10.26
CA VAL A 111 -5.95 -0.59 11.72
C VAL A 111 -7.43 -0.55 12.12
N ASN A 112 -8.16 0.49 11.71
CA ASN A 112 -9.54 0.67 12.19
C ASN A 112 -10.53 -0.29 11.53
N ASN A 113 -10.23 -0.77 10.33
CA ASN A 113 -11.05 -1.72 9.56
C ASN A 113 -10.31 -3.04 9.31
N LYS A 114 -9.52 -3.49 10.30
CA LYS A 114 -8.64 -4.66 10.20
C LYS A 114 -9.34 -5.89 9.60
N ASP A 115 -10.55 -6.21 10.04
CA ASP A 115 -11.30 -7.38 9.52
C ASP A 115 -11.57 -7.29 8.01
N VAL A 116 -11.87 -6.09 7.51
CA VAL A 116 -12.10 -5.83 6.08
C VAL A 116 -10.80 -5.97 5.29
N ALA A 117 -9.70 -5.46 5.83
CA ALA A 117 -8.38 -5.58 5.23
C ALA A 117 -7.94 -7.05 5.15
N GLU A 118 -8.09 -7.80 6.24
CA GLU A 118 -7.73 -9.23 6.29
C GLU A 118 -8.56 -10.06 5.32
N ASP A 119 -9.88 -9.88 5.26
CA ASP A 119 -10.72 -10.59 4.30
C ASP A 119 -10.33 -10.24 2.85
N ARG A 120 -10.01 -8.96 2.60
CA ARG A 120 -9.56 -8.54 1.27
C ARG A 120 -8.23 -9.17 0.90
N ILE A 121 -7.23 -9.13 1.78
CA ILE A 121 -5.91 -9.75 1.56
C ILE A 121 -6.05 -11.24 1.32
N ARG A 122 -6.88 -11.94 2.10
CA ARG A 122 -7.18 -13.36 1.89
C ARG A 122 -7.67 -13.62 0.47
N ASN A 123 -8.54 -12.76 -0.05
CA ASN A 123 -9.08 -12.91 -1.40
C ASN A 123 -8.06 -12.54 -2.51
N LEU A 124 -7.13 -11.62 -2.26
CA LEU A 124 -6.10 -11.21 -3.22
C LEU A 124 -4.96 -12.23 -3.39
N LEU A 125 -4.74 -13.07 -2.37
CA LEU A 125 -3.69 -14.10 -2.32
C LEU A 125 -4.16 -15.50 -2.78
N ARG A 126 -5.46 -15.65 -3.07
CA ARG A 126 -6.00 -16.83 -3.77
C ARG A 126 -5.59 -16.81 -5.24
#